data_AF-A0A0Q8SZ56-F1
#
_entry.id   AF-A0A0Q8SZ56-F1
#
_cell.length_a   1.000
_cell.length_b   1.000
_cell.length_c   1.000
_cell.angle_alpha   90.00
_cell.angle_beta   90.00
_cell.angle_gamma   90.00
#
_symmetry.space_group_name_H-M   'P 1'
#
loop_
_entity.id
_entity.type
_entity.pdbx_description
1 polymer ?
#
loop_
_entity_poly.entity_id
_entity_poly.type
_entity_poly.pdbx_seq_one_letter_code
_entity_poly.pdbx_strand_id
1 'polypeptide(L)'
;MTPQVRDLNSDRVLFKPVASSWSADGSTWTGSQVRIALRKYPGDQPRPSLAAWVDCEREVAWIEGSETRLALDQLEAELERSLLAGKPER
;
A
#
# COMPACT_ATOMS: atom_id res chain seq x y z
N MET A 1 -4.19 9.77 -10.58
CA MET A 1 -2.87 10.10 -10.00
C MET A 1 -2.43 8.90 -9.18
N THR A 2 -1.18 8.44 -9.34
CA THR A 2 -0.63 7.32 -8.56
C THR A 2 -0.40 7.78 -7.11
N PRO A 3 -0.82 7.03 -6.09
CA PRO A 3 -0.60 7.40 -4.70
C PRO A 3 0.90 7.38 -4.36
N GLN A 4 1.32 8.24 -3.46
CA GLN A 4 2.70 8.27 -2.97
C GLN A 4 2.76 8.76 -1.51
N VAL A 5 3.71 8.22 -0.76
CA VAL A 5 4.14 8.71 0.55
C VAL A 5 5.45 9.44 0.35
N ARG A 6 5.51 10.69 0.80
CA ARG A 6 6.68 11.55 0.72
C ARG A 6 7.06 12.03 2.11
N ASP A 7 8.35 11.98 2.40
CA ASP A 7 8.93 12.73 3.50
C ASP A 7 9.09 14.19 3.06
N LEU A 8 8.38 15.10 3.73
CA LEU A 8 8.39 16.52 3.40
C LEU A 8 9.65 17.24 3.89
N ASN A 9 10.39 16.67 4.83
CA ASN A 9 11.63 17.27 5.33
C ASN A 9 12.79 17.03 4.36
N SER A 10 12.84 15.85 3.75
CA SER A 10 13.90 15.46 2.80
C SER A 10 13.48 15.53 1.33
N ASP A 11 12.21 15.84 1.04
CA ASP A 11 11.56 15.72 -0.28
C ASP A 11 11.70 14.32 -0.92
N ARG A 12 11.98 13.29 -0.11
CA ARG A 12 12.17 11.92 -0.56
C ARG A 12 10.83 11.19 -0.69
N VAL A 13 10.65 10.44 -1.78
CA VAL A 13 9.54 9.51 -1.92
C VAL A 13 9.89 8.23 -1.15
N LEU A 14 9.12 7.93 -0.11
CA LEU A 14 9.30 6.72 0.70
C LEU A 14 8.60 5.52 0.04
N PHE A 15 7.39 5.76 -0.48
CA PHE A 15 6.62 4.73 -1.16
C PHE A 15 5.86 5.32 -2.34
N LYS A 16 5.92 4.66 -3.48
CA LYS A 16 5.11 4.94 -4.66
C LYS A 16 4.99 3.65 -5.46
N PRO A 17 3.76 3.12 -5.70
CA PRO A 17 3.58 2.00 -6.59
C PRO A 17 4.13 2.32 -7.99
N VAL A 18 4.84 1.36 -8.58
CA VAL A 18 5.31 1.40 -9.96
C VAL A 18 4.12 1.35 -10.91
N ALA A 19 3.11 0.53 -10.61
CA ALA A 19 1.92 0.43 -11.45
C ALA A 19 0.99 1.63 -11.24
N SER A 20 0.62 2.31 -12.34
CA SER A 20 -0.33 3.43 -12.32
C SER A 20 -1.79 3.01 -12.08
N SER A 21 -2.06 1.70 -11.98
CA SER A 21 -3.37 1.13 -11.69
C SER A 21 -3.79 1.26 -10.22
N TRP A 22 -2.88 1.68 -9.34
CA TRP A 22 -3.18 1.87 -7.93
C TRP A 22 -3.79 3.23 -7.66
N SER A 23 -4.80 3.25 -6.80
CA SER A 23 -5.41 4.46 -6.25
C SER A 23 -5.49 4.33 -4.74
N ALA A 24 -5.31 5.46 -4.04
CA ALA A 24 -5.57 5.53 -2.60
C ALA A 24 -7.01 5.98 -2.36
N ASP A 25 -7.75 5.20 -1.59
CA ASP A 25 -9.11 5.53 -1.16
C ASP A 25 -9.12 6.40 0.10
N GLY A 26 -8.05 6.33 0.89
CA GLY A 26 -7.92 7.09 2.13
C GLY A 26 -6.60 6.82 2.83
N SER A 27 -6.23 7.71 3.73
CA SER A 27 -5.04 7.59 4.57
C SER A 27 -5.31 8.07 5.98
N THR A 28 -4.69 7.42 6.97
CA THR A 28 -4.75 7.82 8.38
C THR A 28 -3.36 7.76 8.98
N TRP A 29 -2.92 8.85 9.59
CA TRP A 29 -1.61 8.96 10.22
C TRP A 29 -1.67 8.63 11.71
N THR A 30 -0.62 8.02 12.23
CA THR A 30 -0.40 7.75 13.66
C THR A 30 1.09 7.86 13.94
N GLY A 31 1.54 9.04 14.39
CA GLY A 31 2.97 9.32 14.56
C GLY A 31 3.73 9.24 13.22
N SER A 32 4.81 8.47 13.19
CA SER A 32 5.62 8.19 11.99
C SER A 32 5.01 7.13 11.06
N GLN A 33 3.84 6.60 11.40
CA GLN A 33 3.17 5.55 10.64
C GLN A 33 1.95 6.09 9.89
N VAL A 34 1.72 5.60 8.68
CA VAL A 34 0.52 5.90 7.89
C VAL A 34 -0.14 4.62 7.43
N ARG A 35 -1.44 4.50 7.72
CA ARG A 35 -2.32 3.51 7.11
C ARG A 35 -2.84 4.07 5.79
N ILE A 36 -2.75 3.31 4.72
CA ILE A 36 -3.21 3.69 3.38
C ILE A 36 -4.15 2.60 2.87
N ALA A 37 -5.39 2.98 2.56
CA ALA A 37 -6.32 2.11 1.85
C ALA A 37 -6.04 2.26 0.34
N LEU A 38 -5.70 1.14 -0.31
CA LEU A 38 -5.29 1.05 -1.69
C LEU A 38 -6.25 0.15 -2.47
N ARG A 39 -6.64 0.59 -3.67
CA ARG A 39 -7.42 -0.19 -4.62
C ARG A 39 -6.65 -0.28 -5.94
N LYS A 40 -6.61 -1.47 -6.54
CA LYS A 40 -6.03 -1.70 -7.87
C LYS A 40 -7.13 -1.77 -8.92
N TYR A 41 -7.05 -0.94 -9.93
CA TYR A 41 -7.94 -0.94 -11.09
C TYR A 41 -7.23 -1.49 -12.33
N PRO A 42 -7.57 -2.72 -12.76
CA PRO A 42 -7.57 -2.98 -14.19
C PRO A 42 -8.83 -3.75 -14.63
N GLY A 43 -9.71 -3.09 -15.40
CA GLY A 43 -10.97 -3.64 -15.93
C GLY A 43 -12.18 -3.48 -15.01
N ASP A 44 -13.40 -3.67 -15.55
CA ASP A 44 -14.73 -3.45 -14.95
C ASP A 44 -15.05 -4.26 -13.66
N GLN A 45 -14.07 -4.90 -13.03
CA GLN A 45 -14.29 -5.69 -11.83
C GLN A 45 -13.90 -4.92 -10.55
N PRO A 46 -14.82 -4.77 -9.58
CA PRO A 46 -14.49 -4.24 -8.27
C PRO A 46 -13.57 -5.21 -7.53
N ARG A 47 -12.28 -4.92 -7.48
CA ARG A 47 -11.34 -5.60 -6.56
C ARG A 47 -11.50 -5.01 -5.16
N PRO A 48 -11.36 -5.83 -4.10
CA PRO A 48 -11.38 -5.32 -2.73
C PRO A 48 -10.24 -4.32 -2.52
N SER A 49 -10.52 -3.26 -1.76
CA SER A 49 -9.47 -2.37 -1.27
C SER A 49 -8.65 -3.11 -0.20
N LEU A 50 -7.33 -3.03 -0.31
CA LEU A 50 -6.39 -3.51 0.72
C LEU A 50 -5.94 -2.34 1.57
N ALA A 51 -5.63 -2.58 2.83
CA ALA A 51 -4.98 -1.59 3.68
C ALA A 51 -3.53 -2.01 3.94
N ALA A 52 -2.62 -1.06 3.84
CA ALA A 52 -1.22 -1.23 4.21
C ALA A 52 -0.80 -0.15 5.19
N TRP A 53 0.10 -0.50 6.09
CA TRP A 53 0.78 0.42 6.98
C TRP A 53 2.19 0.67 6.46
N VAL A 54 2.63 1.92 6.52
CA VAL A 54 3.98 2.36 6.19
C VAL A 54 4.54 3.05 7.44
N ASP A 55 5.61 2.51 8.01
CA ASP A 55 6.42 3.15 9.06
C ASP A 55 7.52 3.95 8.37
N CYS A 56 7.35 5.28 8.35
CA CYS A 56 8.22 6.20 7.64
C CYS A 56 9.59 6.35 8.31
N GLU A 57 9.68 6.10 9.62
CA GLU A 57 10.92 6.22 10.39
C GLU A 57 11.80 4.98 10.22
N ARG A 58 11.17 3.80 10.19
CA ARG A 58 11.88 2.52 10.01
C ARG A 58 12.02 2.09 8.55
N GLU A 59 11.40 2.82 7.63
CA GLU A 59 11.35 2.49 6.19
C GLU A 59 10.87 1.06 5.93
N VAL A 60 9.80 0.66 6.61
CA VAL A 60 9.16 -0.66 6.45
C VAL A 60 7.65 -0.53 6.30
N ALA A 61 7.03 -1.54 5.72
CA ALA A 61 5.60 -1.62 5.56
C ALA A 61 5.06 -3.02 5.83
N TRP A 62 3.75 -3.12 6.04
CA TRP A 62 3.03 -4.38 6.16
C TRP A 62 1.58 -4.21 5.71
N ILE A 63 0.97 -5.29 5.26
CA ILE A 63 -0.47 -5.32 4.94
C ILE A 63 -1.24 -5.48 6.24
N GLU A 64 -2.38 -4.79 6.37
CA GLU A 64 -3.27 -4.94 7.51
C GLU A 64 -3.73 -6.40 7.67
N GLY A 65 -3.53 -6.98 8.85
CA GLY A 65 -3.75 -8.40 9.11
C GLY A 65 -2.54 -9.30 8.84
N SER A 66 -1.44 -8.78 8.29
CA SER A 66 -0.15 -9.49 8.19
C SER A 66 0.78 -9.09 9.34
N GLU A 67 1.46 -10.08 9.92
CA GLU A 67 2.54 -9.87 10.90
C GLU A 67 3.90 -9.61 10.24
N THR A 68 3.99 -9.81 8.91
CA THR A 68 5.25 -9.71 8.18
C THR A 68 5.52 -8.26 7.80
N ARG A 69 6.63 -7.72 8.32
CA ARG A 69 7.19 -6.44 7.88
C ARG A 69 8.10 -6.64 6.67
N LEU A 70 7.97 -5.75 5.71
CA LEU A 70 8.66 -5.77 4.43
C LEU A 70 9.36 -4.44 4.21
N ALA A 71 10.40 -4.44 3.38
CA ALA A 71 10.97 -3.19 2.88
C ALA A 71 9.96 -2.47 1.98
N LEU A 72 10.05 -1.14 1.87
CA LEU A 72 9.07 -0.33 1.13
C LEU A 72 9.00 -0.68 -0.37
N ASP A 73 10.12 -1.12 -0.95
CA ASP A 73 10.21 -1.57 -2.34
C ASP A 73 9.51 -2.92 -2.60
N GLN A 74 9.30 -3.72 -1.55
CA GLN A 74 8.60 -5.00 -1.61
C GLN A 74 7.08 -4.87 -1.41
N LEU A 75 6.61 -3.73 -0.89
CA LEU A 75 5.21 -3.53 -0.52
C LEU A 75 4.25 -3.72 -1.72
N GLU A 76 4.59 -3.18 -2.89
CA GLU A 76 3.72 -3.32 -4.07
C GLU A 76 3.56 -4.78 -4.49
N ALA A 77 4.65 -5.54 -4.53
CA ALA A 77 4.61 -6.96 -4.89
C ALA A 77 3.73 -7.76 -3.91
N GLU A 78 3.80 -7.44 -2.61
CA GLU A 78 2.97 -8.11 -1.62
C GLU A 78 1.48 -7.71 -1.70
N LEU A 79 1.19 -6.44 -2.00
CA LEU A 79 -0.18 -5.99 -2.28
C LEU A 79 -0.78 -6.74 -3.47
N GLU A 80 0.00 -6.96 -4.53
CA GLU A 80 -0.43 -7.74 -5.69
C GLU A 80 -0.70 -9.20 -5.35
N ARG A 81 0.20 -9.84 -4.59
CA ARG A 81 -0.01 -11.21 -4.10
C ARG A 81 -1.27 -11.33 -3.25
N SER A 82 -1.50 -10.38 -2.35
CA SER A 82 -2.68 -10.35 -1.49
C SER A 82 -3.98 -10.19 -2.27
N LEU A 83 -3.98 -9.38 -3.34
CA LEU A 83 -5.12 -9.29 -4.25
C LEU A 83 -5.41 -10.59 -5.01
N LEU A 84 -4.40 -11.41 -5.28
CA LEU A 84 -4.56 -12.71 -5.94
C LEU A 84 -5.00 -13.80 -4.96
N ALA A 85 -4.47 -13.77 -3.74
CA ALA A 85 -4.83 -14.69 -2.66
C ALA A 85 -6.27 -14.46 -2.15
N GLY A 86 -6.77 -13.22 -2.23
CA GLY A 86 -8.13 -12.82 -1.85
C GLY A 86 -9.26 -13.23 -2.81
N LYS A 87 -9.12 -14.32 -3.59
CA LYS A 87 -10.29 -15.05 -4.10
C LYS A 87 -10.70 -16.09 -3.05
N PRO A 88 -11.65 -15.81 -2.15
CA PRO A 88 -12.43 -16.89 -1.59
C PRO A 88 -13.22 -17.50 -2.75
N GLU A 89 -12.95 -18.77 -3.05
CA GLU A 89 -13.95 -19.57 -3.74
C GLU A 89 -15.23 -19.55 -2.90
N ARG A 90 -16.30 -19.34 -3.64
CA ARG A 90 -17.69 -19.16 -3.28
C ARG A 90 -18.23 -20.16 -2.26
#